data_AF-A0A834SU93-F1
#
_entry.id   AF-A0A834SU93-F1
#
_cell.length_a   1.000
_cell.length_b   1.000
_cell.length_c   1.000
_cell.angle_alpha   90.00
_cell.angle_beta   90.00
_cell.angle_gamma   90.00
#
_symmetry.space_group_name_H-M   'P 1'
#
loop_
_entity.id
_entity.type
_entity.pdbx_description
1 polymer ?
#
loop_
_entity_poly.entity_id
_entity_poly.type
_entity_poly.pdbx_seq_one_letter_code
_entity_poly.pdbx_strand_id
1 'polypeptide(L)'
;MIKLWVFYMQLAELFVSSIIHLLYGFYIFSTGVAGDLSQALSDCFYKSIMKIEVKQEMPKDRTDDLPPIVLVHGIFGFGKGRLGGLSYFAGAEKKDERVLVPDLGSLTSIYDRARELFYYLKGGQVDYGEEHSISCGHSQFGRIYEQGHYPEWDEDHPIHFVGHSAGAQVVRVLQQMLADKAFKGYENTSENWVLSITALSGAFNGTTRTYLDGMQPEDGRTLKPICLLQLCRIGVIIYDWLDISWLKTYYNFGFDHFNMSWRKIGIWGLVDCLLGNAGPFASGDWILPDLTIQGSVRLNYHLHTFPNTYYFSYATKRTRKIMGVTVPSSITGIHPLLFIRVLQMTQWRHPPDVSPPYKGYRYISINPYIYIFQPCFGKHCVVTCIQLDQSNTL
;
A
#
# COMPACT_ATOMS: atom_id res chain seq x y z
N MET A 1 -10.62 -26.60 29.56
CA MET A 1 -9.63 -25.66 30.12
C MET A 1 -8.65 -25.13 29.07
N ILE A 2 -7.92 -25.97 28.32
CA ILE A 2 -6.92 -25.50 27.31
C ILE A 2 -7.54 -24.64 26.20
N LYS A 3 -8.68 -25.03 25.62
CA LYS A 3 -9.36 -24.22 24.58
C LYS A 3 -9.77 -22.83 25.07
N LEU A 4 -10.27 -22.75 26.30
CA LEU A 4 -10.67 -21.49 26.93
C LEU A 4 -9.46 -20.58 27.19
N TRP A 5 -8.35 -21.17 27.65
CA TRP A 5 -7.09 -20.45 27.86
C TRP A 5 -6.50 -19.91 26.56
N VAL A 6 -6.48 -20.72 25.50
CA VAL A 6 -6.01 -20.30 24.17
C VAL A 6 -6.88 -19.16 23.63
N PHE A 7 -8.21 -19.27 23.76
CA PHE A 7 -9.13 -18.22 23.37
C PHE A 7 -8.88 -16.92 24.16
N TYR A 8 -8.67 -17.00 25.47
CA TYR A 8 -8.32 -15.85 26.30
C TYR A 8 -7.01 -15.19 25.85
N MET A 9 -5.97 -15.98 25.56
CA MET A 9 -4.70 -15.47 25.05
C MET A 9 -4.84 -14.78 23.69
N GLN A 10 -5.70 -15.31 22.80
CA GLN A 10 -6.02 -14.67 21.52
C GLN A 10 -6.74 -13.33 21.70
N LEU A 11 -7.70 -13.25 22.63
CA LEU A 11 -8.38 -11.98 22.95
C LEU A 11 -7.43 -10.96 23.58
N ALA A 12 -6.55 -11.40 24.48
CA ALA A 12 -5.54 -10.53 25.08
C ALA A 12 -4.54 -10.00 24.03
N GLU A 13 -4.08 -10.86 23.12
CA GLU A 13 -3.23 -10.46 22.00
C GLU A 13 -3.94 -9.48 21.08
N LEU A 14 -5.20 -9.75 20.70
CA LEU A 14 -6.00 -8.84 19.90
C LEU A 14 -6.14 -7.48 20.59
N PHE A 15 -6.46 -7.45 21.88
CA PHE A 15 -6.58 -6.20 22.65
C PHE A 15 -5.27 -5.39 22.64
N VAL A 16 -4.14 -6.05 22.93
CA VAL A 16 -2.82 -5.41 22.93
C VAL A 16 -2.47 -4.89 21.53
N SER A 17 -2.64 -5.72 20.50
CA SER A 17 -2.39 -5.33 19.12
C SER A 17 -3.25 -4.15 18.68
N SER A 18 -4.54 -4.14 19.03
CA SER A 18 -5.46 -3.03 18.75
C SER A 18 -5.03 -1.73 19.42
N ILE A 19 -4.66 -1.78 20.71
CA ILE A 19 -4.16 -0.61 21.43
C ILE A 19 -2.89 -0.08 20.79
N ILE A 20 -1.94 -0.95 20.45
CA ILE A 20 -0.68 -0.53 19.84
C ILE A 20 -0.94 0.15 18.47
N HIS A 21 -1.81 -0.42 17.64
CA HIS A 21 -2.15 0.19 16.34
C HIS A 21 -2.90 1.52 16.50
N LEU A 22 -3.84 1.62 17.44
CA LEU A 22 -4.60 2.84 17.70
C LEU A 22 -3.70 3.96 18.25
N LEU A 23 -2.85 3.65 19.23
CA LEU A 23 -1.89 4.61 19.79
C LEU A 23 -0.87 5.06 18.75
N TYR A 24 -0.39 4.13 17.92
CA TYR A 24 0.56 4.48 16.86
C TYR A 24 -0.09 5.33 15.75
N GLY A 25 -1.32 5.00 15.35
CA GLY A 25 -2.09 5.82 14.42
C GLY A 25 -2.32 7.24 14.96
N PHE A 26 -2.70 7.34 16.24
CA PHE A 26 -2.84 8.63 16.92
C PHE A 26 -1.51 9.39 17.01
N TYR A 27 -0.40 8.69 17.28
CA TYR A 27 0.94 9.28 17.29
C TYR A 27 1.33 9.85 15.92
N ILE A 28 1.15 9.11 14.83
CA ILE A 28 1.43 9.61 13.47
C ILE A 28 0.56 10.82 13.16
N PHE A 29 -0.75 10.71 13.40
CA PHE A 29 -1.69 11.77 13.10
C PHE A 29 -1.38 13.05 13.89
N SER A 30 -1.18 12.93 15.21
CA SER A 30 -0.83 14.07 16.08
C SER A 30 0.53 14.67 15.72
N THR A 31 1.52 13.85 15.34
CA THR A 31 2.84 14.32 14.90
C THR A 31 2.74 15.10 13.59
N GLY A 32 1.95 14.61 12.63
CA GLY A 32 1.69 15.33 11.38
C GLY A 32 1.05 16.69 11.64
N VAL A 33 -0.06 16.71 12.41
CA VAL A 33 -0.81 17.95 12.71
C VAL A 33 0.05 18.94 13.49
N ALA A 34 0.85 18.46 14.47
CA ALA A 34 1.77 19.31 15.22
C ALA A 34 2.88 19.88 14.32
N GLY A 35 3.39 19.09 13.37
CA GLY A 35 4.35 19.54 12.37
C GLY A 35 3.79 20.67 11.51
N ASP A 36 2.57 20.52 11.03
CA ASP A 36 1.89 21.54 10.22
C ASP A 36 1.61 22.81 11.02
N LEU A 37 1.15 22.68 12.26
CA LEU A 37 0.93 23.82 13.14
C LEU A 37 2.24 24.56 13.44
N SER A 38 3.32 23.83 13.69
CA SER A 38 4.66 24.41 13.88
C SER A 38 5.16 25.15 12.64
N GLN A 39 4.92 24.60 11.45
CA GLN A 39 5.30 25.23 10.19
C GLN A 39 4.46 26.49 9.94
N ALA A 40 3.14 26.43 10.11
CA ALA A 40 2.26 27.58 9.96
C ALA A 40 2.60 28.72 10.93
N LEU A 41 2.95 28.40 12.18
CA LEU A 41 3.44 29.38 13.15
C LEU A 41 4.78 29.98 12.68
N SER A 42 5.73 29.15 12.26
CA SER A 42 7.04 29.60 11.77
C SER A 42 6.90 30.51 10.55
N ASP A 43 6.04 30.17 9.59
CA ASP A 43 5.76 30.97 8.41
C ASP A 43 5.07 32.29 8.76
N CYS A 44 4.19 32.30 9.78
CA CYS A 44 3.57 33.52 10.30
C CYS A 44 4.61 34.45 10.96
N PHE A 45 5.50 33.90 11.80
CA PHE A 45 6.59 34.66 12.41
C PHE A 45 7.59 35.16 11.35
N TYR A 46 7.97 34.33 10.39
CA TYR A 46 8.90 34.70 9.32
C TYR A 46 8.30 35.72 8.35
N LYS A 47 7.02 35.59 7.95
CA LYS A 47 6.30 36.63 7.19
C LYS A 47 6.14 37.92 7.98
N SER A 48 6.02 37.86 9.31
CA SER A 48 6.03 39.05 10.16
C SER A 48 7.40 39.72 10.24
N ILE A 49 8.49 38.99 9.97
CA ILE A 49 9.88 39.50 10.02
C ILE A 49 10.37 39.94 8.63
N MET A 50 9.94 39.29 7.55
CA MET A 50 10.42 39.55 6.18
C MET A 50 9.30 40.12 5.29
N LYS A 51 9.07 41.43 5.41
CA LYS A 51 8.63 42.27 4.29
C LYS A 51 9.87 42.83 3.58
N ILE A 52 10.57 42.03 2.77
CA ILE A 52 11.46 42.47 1.69
C ILE A 52 11.61 41.26 0.75
N GLU A 53 11.28 41.46 -0.53
CA GLU A 53 11.39 40.48 -1.60
C GLU A 53 12.85 40.11 -1.89
N VAL A 54 13.08 38.83 -2.21
CA VAL A 54 14.05 38.44 -3.22
C VAL A 54 13.45 37.29 -4.03
N LYS A 55 13.19 37.55 -5.32
CA LYS A 55 12.99 36.51 -6.34
C LYS A 55 14.34 35.84 -6.58
N GLN A 56 14.51 34.61 -6.12
CA GLN A 56 15.59 33.74 -6.58
C GLN A 56 15.04 32.89 -7.71
N GLU A 57 15.41 33.23 -8.95
CA GLU A 57 15.35 32.29 -10.06
C GLU A 57 16.48 31.28 -9.87
N MET A 58 16.12 30.02 -9.66
CA MET A 58 17.08 28.92 -9.70
C MET A 58 17.47 28.65 -11.17
N PRO A 59 18.75 28.35 -11.44
CA PRO A 59 19.18 28.03 -12.78
C PRO A 59 18.52 26.73 -13.22
N LYS A 60 17.88 26.75 -14.40
CA LYS A 60 17.36 25.59 -15.10
C LYS A 60 18.58 24.79 -15.59
N ASP A 61 19.05 23.86 -14.75
CA ASP A 61 20.15 22.97 -15.13
C ASP A 61 19.67 21.96 -16.19
N ARG A 62 20.60 21.49 -17.02
CA ARG A 62 20.37 20.65 -18.21
C ARG A 62 20.01 19.21 -17.85
N THR A 63 18.99 19.02 -17.01
CA THR A 63 18.51 17.71 -16.56
C THR A 63 17.30 17.20 -17.35
N ASP A 64 16.88 17.89 -18.42
CA ASP A 64 15.66 17.56 -19.20
C ASP A 64 15.70 16.15 -19.84
N ASP A 65 16.87 15.52 -19.99
CA ASP A 65 17.00 14.24 -20.71
C ASP A 65 16.83 12.96 -19.86
N LEU A 66 16.79 13.02 -18.52
CA LEU A 66 16.73 11.81 -17.68
C LEU A 66 15.29 11.36 -17.33
N PRO A 67 14.91 10.10 -17.55
CA PRO A 67 13.62 9.55 -17.12
C PRO A 67 13.26 9.85 -15.66
N PRO A 68 12.01 10.26 -15.34
CA PRO A 68 11.61 10.54 -13.97
C PRO A 68 11.51 9.25 -13.13
N ILE A 69 11.54 9.41 -11.81
CA ILE A 69 11.37 8.33 -10.85
C ILE A 69 10.02 8.46 -10.17
N VAL A 70 9.20 7.40 -10.21
CA VAL A 70 7.89 7.37 -9.54
C VAL A 70 7.94 6.42 -8.34
N LEU A 71 7.79 6.97 -7.14
CA LEU A 71 7.79 6.23 -5.88
C LEU A 71 6.36 5.80 -5.50
N VAL A 72 6.11 4.49 -5.53
CA VAL A 72 4.77 3.91 -5.31
C VAL A 72 4.70 3.26 -3.94
N HIS A 73 3.90 3.82 -3.04
CA HIS A 73 3.79 3.35 -1.66
C HIS A 73 3.03 2.01 -1.55
N GLY A 74 3.07 1.36 -0.38
CA GLY A 74 2.32 0.13 -0.11
C GLY A 74 0.97 0.38 0.58
N ILE A 75 0.52 -0.63 1.32
CA ILE A 75 -0.62 -0.51 2.25
C ILE A 75 -0.34 0.55 3.32
N PHE A 76 -1.37 1.31 3.70
CA PHE A 76 -1.28 2.44 4.65
C PHE A 76 -0.24 3.52 4.28
N GLY A 77 0.24 3.51 3.04
CA GLY A 77 1.09 4.56 2.52
C GLY A 77 0.27 5.73 1.98
N PHE A 78 0.96 6.81 1.66
CA PHE A 78 0.38 8.05 1.23
C PHE A 78 1.36 8.79 0.32
N GLY A 79 0.83 9.63 -0.56
CA GLY A 79 1.63 10.42 -1.49
C GLY A 79 2.18 11.72 -0.89
N LYS A 80 2.91 12.47 -1.72
CA LYS A 80 3.44 13.79 -1.33
C LYS A 80 2.31 14.75 -0.98
N GLY A 81 2.47 15.49 0.12
CA GLY A 81 1.48 16.47 0.59
C GLY A 81 0.36 15.90 1.47
N ARG A 82 0.40 14.60 1.79
CA ARG A 82 -0.49 13.97 2.78
C ARG A 82 0.20 13.81 4.12
N LEU A 83 -0.61 13.78 5.18
CA LEU A 83 -0.16 13.79 6.58
C LEU A 83 0.81 14.95 6.88
N GLY A 84 0.53 16.11 6.27
CA GLY A 84 1.29 17.31 6.51
C GLY A 84 2.70 17.28 5.92
N GLY A 85 3.68 17.71 6.72
CA GLY A 85 5.11 17.66 6.37
C GLY A 85 5.76 16.27 6.42
N LEU A 86 5.01 15.21 6.78
CA LEU A 86 5.52 13.85 6.84
C LEU A 86 5.80 13.27 5.45
N SER A 87 6.72 12.31 5.38
CA SER A 87 7.15 11.69 4.12
C SER A 87 7.26 10.19 4.25
N TYR A 88 6.42 9.46 3.50
CA TYR A 88 6.42 8.00 3.45
C TYR A 88 7.75 7.42 2.96
N PHE A 89 8.44 8.14 2.06
CA PHE A 89 9.73 7.75 1.48
C PHE A 89 10.92 8.47 2.14
N ALA A 90 10.74 8.92 3.39
CA ALA A 90 11.79 9.53 4.21
C ALA A 90 12.51 10.73 3.55
N GLY A 91 11.80 11.47 2.71
CA GLY A 91 12.30 12.66 2.01
C GLY A 91 13.07 12.36 0.73
N ALA A 92 13.05 11.13 0.21
CA ALA A 92 13.61 10.80 -1.10
C ALA A 92 13.04 11.71 -2.21
N GLU A 93 11.77 12.08 -2.11
CA GLU A 93 11.07 12.98 -3.02
C GLU A 93 11.46 14.46 -2.93
N LYS A 94 12.36 14.80 -2.02
CA LYS A 94 12.97 16.14 -1.91
C LYS A 94 14.37 16.19 -2.54
N LYS A 95 14.84 15.07 -3.09
CA LYS A 95 16.19 14.97 -3.68
C LYS A 95 16.26 15.52 -5.10
N ASP A 96 15.16 15.47 -5.84
CA ASP A 96 15.06 15.92 -7.23
C ASP A 96 13.59 16.23 -7.56
N GLU A 97 13.34 17.20 -8.44
CA GLU A 97 11.99 17.61 -8.85
C GLU A 97 11.31 16.57 -9.75
N ARG A 98 12.08 15.70 -10.44
CA ARG A 98 11.58 14.60 -11.28
C ARG A 98 11.26 13.33 -10.49
N VAL A 99 11.26 13.41 -9.15
CA VAL A 99 10.77 12.34 -8.28
C VAL A 99 9.31 12.57 -7.94
N LEU A 100 8.43 11.77 -8.54
CA LEU A 100 6.99 11.81 -8.34
C LEU A 100 6.57 10.83 -7.24
N VAL A 101 5.64 11.24 -6.39
CA VAL A 101 5.10 10.41 -5.30
C VAL A 101 3.58 10.46 -5.32
N PRO A 102 2.94 9.62 -6.16
CA PRO A 102 1.48 9.54 -6.24
C PRO A 102 0.84 9.21 -4.90
N ASP A 103 -0.30 9.84 -4.65
CA ASP A 103 -1.20 9.49 -3.55
C ASP A 103 -2.29 8.55 -4.06
N LEU A 104 -1.99 7.26 -4.00
CA LEU A 104 -2.90 6.18 -4.36
C LEU A 104 -3.70 5.77 -3.12
N GLY A 105 -4.89 5.22 -3.32
CA GLY A 105 -5.68 4.71 -2.18
C GLY A 105 -4.86 3.78 -1.28
N SER A 106 -4.79 4.11 0.02
CA SER A 106 -3.90 3.37 0.93
C SER A 106 -4.38 1.95 1.24
N LEU A 107 -5.66 1.64 0.97
CA LEU A 107 -6.28 0.32 1.13
C LEU A 107 -7.00 -0.22 -0.12
N THR A 108 -7.02 0.53 -1.22
CA THR A 108 -7.62 0.08 -2.50
C THR A 108 -6.88 -1.10 -3.10
N SER A 109 -7.55 -1.88 -3.95
CA SER A 109 -6.97 -3.06 -4.57
C SER A 109 -5.76 -2.73 -5.44
N ILE A 110 -4.93 -3.74 -5.73
CA ILE A 110 -3.74 -3.54 -6.57
C ILE A 110 -4.17 -3.10 -7.98
N TYR A 111 -5.27 -3.66 -8.49
CA TYR A 111 -5.85 -3.31 -9.79
C TYR A 111 -6.27 -1.83 -9.83
N ASP A 112 -7.08 -1.37 -8.87
CA ASP A 112 -7.54 0.02 -8.85
C ASP A 112 -6.38 1.00 -8.70
N ARG A 113 -5.40 0.66 -7.87
CA ARG A 113 -4.20 1.49 -7.69
C ARG A 113 -3.36 1.59 -8.96
N ALA A 114 -3.32 0.53 -9.77
CA ALA A 114 -2.65 0.57 -11.07
C ALA A 114 -3.39 1.51 -12.05
N ARG A 115 -4.73 1.46 -12.04
CA ARG A 115 -5.58 2.41 -12.80
C ARG A 115 -5.35 3.85 -12.33
N GLU A 116 -5.45 4.11 -11.03
CA GLU A 116 -5.19 5.43 -10.44
C GLU A 116 -3.79 5.96 -10.80
N LEU A 117 -2.77 5.09 -10.76
CA LEU A 117 -1.39 5.45 -11.08
C LEU A 117 -1.22 5.87 -12.54
N PHE A 118 -1.86 5.16 -13.48
CA PHE A 118 -1.83 5.53 -14.90
C PHE A 118 -2.36 6.95 -15.11
N TYR A 119 -3.57 7.25 -14.60
CA TYR A 119 -4.19 8.56 -14.79
C TYR A 119 -3.54 9.66 -13.96
N TYR A 120 -2.91 9.33 -12.83
CA TYR A 120 -2.05 10.28 -12.11
C TYR A 120 -0.90 10.79 -12.99
N LEU A 121 -0.27 9.89 -13.75
CA LEU A 121 0.84 10.23 -14.64
C LEU A 121 0.36 10.88 -15.93
N LYS A 122 -0.56 10.22 -16.64
CA LYS A 122 -0.99 10.64 -17.97
C LYS A 122 -1.99 11.81 -17.95
N GLY A 123 -2.78 11.92 -16.89
CA GLY A 123 -3.91 12.84 -16.79
C GLY A 123 -5.22 12.23 -17.29
N GLY A 124 -6.32 12.92 -17.01
CA GLY A 124 -7.69 12.49 -17.33
C GLY A 124 -8.46 11.94 -16.13
N GLN A 125 -9.65 11.40 -16.41
CA GLN A 125 -10.49 10.78 -15.40
C GLN A 125 -10.12 9.31 -15.21
N VAL A 126 -9.94 8.89 -13.96
CA VAL A 126 -9.68 7.48 -13.65
C VAL A 126 -10.85 6.62 -14.15
N ASP A 127 -10.56 5.67 -15.03
CA ASP A 127 -11.48 4.62 -15.49
C ASP A 127 -11.01 3.27 -14.93
N TYR A 128 -11.78 2.71 -14.02
CA TYR A 128 -11.52 1.38 -13.44
C TYR A 128 -11.94 0.23 -14.38
N GLY A 129 -12.64 0.54 -15.46
CA GLY A 129 -13.20 -0.43 -16.40
C GLY A 129 -14.61 -0.86 -15.99
N GLU A 130 -15.51 -0.90 -16.96
CA GLU A 130 -16.94 -1.21 -16.77
C GLU A 130 -17.16 -2.59 -16.12
N GLU A 131 -16.55 -3.64 -16.68
CA GLU A 131 -16.70 -5.01 -16.18
C GLU A 131 -16.21 -5.16 -14.73
N HIS A 132 -15.01 -4.66 -14.44
CA HIS A 132 -14.43 -4.67 -13.08
C HIS A 132 -15.37 -3.97 -12.10
N SER A 133 -15.82 -2.77 -12.45
CA SER A 133 -16.66 -1.93 -11.58
C SER A 133 -18.02 -2.53 -11.30
N ILE A 134 -18.64 -3.20 -12.29
CA ILE A 134 -19.88 -3.97 -12.09
C ILE A 134 -19.61 -5.16 -11.17
N SER A 135 -18.52 -5.91 -11.40
CA SER A 135 -18.20 -7.11 -10.61
C SER A 135 -17.86 -6.79 -9.15
N CYS A 136 -17.23 -5.64 -8.90
CA CYS A 136 -16.79 -5.19 -7.59
C CYS A 136 -17.79 -4.26 -6.89
N GLY A 137 -18.83 -3.82 -7.60
CA GLY A 137 -19.91 -3.01 -7.04
C GLY A 137 -19.52 -1.58 -6.70
N HIS A 138 -18.72 -0.93 -7.56
CA HIS A 138 -18.32 0.48 -7.40
C HIS A 138 -18.47 1.28 -8.69
N SER A 139 -18.27 2.60 -8.62
CA SER A 139 -18.31 3.45 -9.82
C SER A 139 -17.16 3.16 -10.76
N GLN A 140 -17.45 3.13 -12.07
CA GLN A 140 -16.43 3.02 -13.11
C GLN A 140 -15.45 4.19 -13.12
N PHE A 141 -15.96 5.39 -12.88
CA PHE A 141 -15.16 6.60 -12.95
C PHE A 141 -14.79 7.11 -11.55
N GLY A 142 -13.52 7.42 -11.38
CA GLY A 142 -12.95 7.96 -10.16
C GLY A 142 -12.62 9.45 -10.27
N ARG A 143 -11.56 9.83 -9.56
CA ARG A 143 -11.00 11.19 -9.52
C ARG A 143 -10.57 11.66 -10.91
N ILE A 144 -10.60 12.98 -11.10
CA ILE A 144 -10.15 13.64 -12.32
C ILE A 144 -8.79 14.29 -12.06
N TYR A 145 -7.82 13.97 -12.91
CA TYR A 145 -6.53 14.63 -12.99
C TYR A 145 -6.54 15.58 -14.18
N GLU A 146 -6.87 16.85 -13.95
CA GLU A 146 -6.95 17.89 -15.02
C GLU A 146 -5.65 17.96 -15.84
N GLN A 147 -4.51 17.79 -15.16
CA GLN A 147 -3.21 17.66 -15.78
C GLN A 147 -2.49 16.46 -15.17
N GLY A 148 -1.97 15.58 -16.03
CA GLY A 148 -1.08 14.49 -15.61
C GLY A 148 0.22 15.03 -15.06
N HIS A 149 0.84 14.30 -14.13
CA HIS A 149 2.15 14.66 -13.59
C HIS A 149 3.31 14.36 -14.55
N TYR A 150 3.08 13.58 -15.61
CA TYR A 150 4.01 13.36 -16.72
C TYR A 150 3.24 13.04 -18.02
N PRO A 151 2.53 14.02 -18.63
CA PRO A 151 1.64 13.77 -19.77
C PRO A 151 2.34 13.27 -21.02
N GLU A 152 3.62 13.58 -21.20
CA GLU A 152 4.48 13.10 -22.28
C GLU A 152 4.87 11.62 -22.16
N TRP A 153 4.51 10.94 -21.06
CA TRP A 153 4.84 9.54 -20.82
C TRP A 153 4.47 8.63 -22.00
N ASP A 154 5.49 8.04 -22.63
CA ASP A 154 5.39 7.07 -23.72
C ASP A 154 6.68 6.21 -23.80
N GLU A 155 6.91 5.55 -24.94
CA GLU A 155 8.09 4.71 -25.16
C GLU A 155 9.39 5.50 -25.32
N ASP A 156 9.32 6.72 -25.87
CA ASP A 156 10.46 7.64 -26.01
C ASP A 156 10.73 8.40 -24.70
N HIS A 157 9.72 8.48 -23.83
CA HIS A 157 9.75 9.13 -22.52
C HIS A 157 9.41 8.14 -21.40
N PRO A 158 10.21 7.07 -21.18
CA PRO A 158 9.84 6.01 -20.24
C PRO A 158 10.09 6.43 -18.78
N ILE A 159 9.59 5.63 -17.83
CA ILE A 159 9.65 5.92 -16.39
C ILE A 159 10.43 4.85 -15.61
N HIS A 160 11.17 5.28 -14.58
CA HIS A 160 11.65 4.39 -13.53
C HIS A 160 10.63 4.31 -12.38
N PHE A 161 10.13 3.12 -12.07
CA PHE A 161 9.28 2.93 -10.91
C PHE A 161 10.05 2.35 -9.73
N VAL A 162 9.77 2.86 -8.53
CA VAL A 162 10.23 2.30 -7.26
C VAL A 162 9.02 1.97 -6.40
N GLY A 163 8.64 0.70 -6.35
CA GLY A 163 7.53 0.23 -5.55
C GLY A 163 7.99 -0.25 -4.17
N HIS A 164 7.49 0.36 -3.10
CA HIS A 164 7.66 -0.19 -1.75
C HIS A 164 6.49 -1.11 -1.41
N SER A 165 6.81 -2.30 -0.92
CA SER A 165 5.83 -3.24 -0.42
C SER A 165 4.75 -3.59 -1.45
N ALA A 166 3.45 -3.39 -1.18
CA ALA A 166 2.38 -3.63 -2.16
C ALA A 166 2.49 -2.74 -3.41
N GLY A 167 3.16 -1.59 -3.31
CA GLY A 167 3.41 -0.71 -4.47
C GLY A 167 4.24 -1.36 -5.56
N ALA A 168 5.09 -2.35 -5.23
CA ALA A 168 5.83 -3.12 -6.22
C ALA A 168 4.89 -3.98 -7.10
N GLN A 169 3.83 -4.54 -6.51
CA GLN A 169 2.82 -5.30 -7.26
C GLN A 169 1.96 -4.37 -8.11
N VAL A 170 1.59 -3.19 -7.60
CA VAL A 170 0.85 -2.16 -8.36
C VAL A 170 1.58 -1.81 -9.65
N VAL A 171 2.89 -1.57 -9.57
CA VAL A 171 3.69 -1.23 -10.75
C VAL A 171 3.75 -2.39 -11.75
N ARG A 172 3.89 -3.64 -11.29
CA ARG A 172 3.87 -4.82 -12.20
C ARG A 172 2.51 -4.98 -12.90
N VAL A 173 1.41 -4.76 -12.18
CA VAL A 173 0.06 -4.79 -12.76
C VAL A 173 -0.12 -3.66 -13.77
N LEU A 174 0.31 -2.44 -13.44
CA LEU A 174 0.30 -1.32 -14.37
C LEU A 174 1.08 -1.65 -15.64
N GLN A 175 2.30 -2.20 -15.52
CA GLN A 175 3.10 -2.57 -16.68
C GLN A 175 2.40 -3.60 -17.57
N GLN A 176 1.79 -4.63 -16.97
CA GLN A 176 1.01 -5.62 -17.71
C GLN A 176 -0.21 -4.96 -18.40
N MET A 177 -0.93 -4.07 -17.71
CA MET A 177 -2.06 -3.32 -18.30
C MET A 177 -1.63 -2.46 -19.50
N LEU A 178 -0.42 -1.89 -19.48
CA LEU A 178 0.13 -1.16 -20.63
C LEU A 178 0.41 -2.10 -21.80
N ALA A 179 0.99 -3.28 -21.55
CA ALA A 179 1.23 -4.30 -22.57
C ALA A 179 -0.08 -4.81 -23.19
N ASP A 180 -1.11 -4.98 -22.36
CA ASP A 180 -2.43 -5.48 -22.75
C ASP A 180 -3.34 -4.39 -23.35
N LYS A 181 -2.86 -3.13 -23.39
CA LYS A 181 -3.63 -1.98 -23.88
C LYS A 181 -4.95 -1.76 -23.15
N ALA A 182 -4.93 -1.95 -21.83
CA ALA A 182 -6.14 -1.97 -21.01
C ALA A 182 -6.79 -0.59 -20.79
N PHE A 183 -6.18 0.50 -21.26
CA PHE A 183 -6.62 1.88 -21.03
C PHE A 183 -7.34 2.45 -22.25
N LYS A 184 -8.68 2.54 -22.16
CA LYS A 184 -9.53 3.04 -23.25
C LYS A 184 -9.10 4.44 -23.69
N GLY A 185 -8.89 4.60 -25.00
CA GLY A 185 -8.42 5.86 -25.58
C GLY A 185 -6.89 6.01 -25.60
N TYR A 186 -6.15 5.02 -25.10
CA TYR A 186 -4.67 4.96 -25.10
C TYR A 186 -4.19 3.63 -25.72
N GLU A 187 -4.62 3.36 -26.96
CA GLU A 187 -4.38 2.10 -27.68
C GLU A 187 -2.92 1.87 -28.12
N ASN A 188 -2.08 2.90 -27.98
CA ASN A 188 -0.65 2.89 -28.26
C ASN A 188 0.21 2.63 -27.01
N THR A 189 -0.42 2.29 -25.88
CA THR A 189 0.32 1.87 -24.67
C THR A 189 1.15 0.61 -24.95
N SER A 190 2.30 0.54 -24.28
CA SER A 190 3.23 -0.58 -24.33
C SER A 190 3.95 -0.72 -22.99
N GLU A 191 4.37 -1.94 -22.67
CA GLU A 191 5.29 -2.26 -21.58
C GLU A 191 6.58 -1.43 -21.60
N ASN A 192 7.03 -0.97 -22.78
CA ASN A 192 8.28 -0.22 -22.98
C ASN A 192 8.19 1.21 -22.43
N TRP A 193 7.00 1.69 -22.07
CA TRP A 193 6.81 2.93 -21.32
C TRP A 193 7.43 2.83 -19.90
N VAL A 194 7.82 1.62 -19.48
CA VAL A 194 8.50 1.34 -18.21
C VAL A 194 9.95 0.92 -18.45
N LEU A 195 10.88 1.80 -18.08
CA LEU A 195 12.32 1.54 -18.21
C LEU A 195 12.84 0.60 -17.13
N SER A 196 12.40 0.78 -15.87
CA SER A 196 12.77 -0.13 -14.79
C SER A 196 11.73 -0.22 -13.68
N ILE A 197 11.71 -1.35 -12.99
CA ILE A 197 10.95 -1.58 -11.77
C ILE A 197 11.90 -1.97 -10.64
N THR A 198 12.00 -1.13 -9.62
CA THR A 198 12.71 -1.41 -8.38
C THR A 198 11.72 -1.73 -7.28
N ALA A 199 11.76 -2.95 -6.76
CA ALA A 199 10.97 -3.37 -5.63
C ALA A 199 11.76 -3.20 -4.33
N LEU A 200 11.30 -2.30 -3.47
CA LEU A 200 11.74 -2.25 -2.09
C LEU A 200 10.78 -3.11 -1.31
N SER A 201 11.21 -4.34 -1.03
CA SER A 201 10.47 -5.25 -0.18
C SER A 201 9.09 -5.66 -0.72
N GLY A 202 9.01 -5.83 -2.04
CA GLY A 202 7.78 -6.17 -2.73
C GLY A 202 7.18 -7.49 -2.24
N ALA A 203 5.88 -7.48 -1.90
CA ALA A 203 5.16 -8.68 -1.44
C ALA A 203 4.71 -9.56 -2.62
N PHE A 204 5.60 -9.82 -3.59
CA PHE A 204 5.25 -10.48 -4.86
C PHE A 204 4.59 -11.85 -4.71
N ASN A 205 4.94 -12.61 -3.66
CA ASN A 205 4.37 -13.93 -3.38
C ASN A 205 3.36 -13.91 -2.22
N GLY A 206 2.85 -12.72 -1.89
CA GLY A 206 1.99 -12.49 -0.74
C GLY A 206 2.74 -12.53 0.58
N THR A 207 1.98 -12.37 1.67
CA THR A 207 2.50 -12.36 3.04
C THR A 207 1.59 -13.11 3.99
N THR A 208 2.17 -13.95 4.85
CA THR A 208 1.42 -14.68 5.89
C THR A 208 0.86 -13.76 6.98
N ARG A 209 1.33 -12.50 7.03
CA ARG A 209 0.80 -11.46 7.91
C ARG A 209 -0.71 -11.25 7.70
N THR A 210 -1.19 -11.36 6.46
CA THR A 210 -2.62 -11.21 6.15
C THR A 210 -3.49 -12.15 7.00
N TYR A 211 -3.09 -13.42 7.14
CA TYR A 211 -3.83 -14.41 7.93
C TYR A 211 -3.73 -14.20 9.44
N LEU A 212 -2.60 -13.67 9.90
CA LEU A 212 -2.36 -13.30 11.30
C LEU A 212 -3.19 -12.07 11.69
N ASP A 213 -3.31 -11.10 10.80
CA ASP A 213 -4.11 -9.90 11.01
C ASP A 213 -5.62 -10.19 10.91
N GLY A 214 -6.04 -11.19 10.12
CA GLY A 214 -7.43 -11.64 10.15
C GLY A 214 -7.99 -12.34 8.92
N MET A 215 -7.26 -12.45 7.82
CA MET A 215 -7.74 -13.15 6.62
C MET A 215 -7.87 -14.66 6.87
N GLN A 216 -8.88 -15.28 6.27
CA GLN A 216 -9.09 -16.71 6.32
C GLN A 216 -8.14 -17.42 5.32
N PRO A 217 -7.33 -18.41 5.77
CA PRO A 217 -6.43 -19.14 4.89
C PRO A 217 -7.17 -20.04 3.88
N GLU A 218 -8.46 -20.31 4.07
CA GLU A 218 -9.29 -21.16 3.22
C GLU A 218 -9.49 -20.54 1.82
N ASP A 219 -9.83 -19.25 1.77
CA ASP A 219 -10.13 -18.53 0.52
C ASP A 219 -9.18 -17.35 0.24
N GLY A 220 -8.46 -16.86 1.27
CA GLY A 220 -7.64 -15.66 1.20
C GLY A 220 -8.44 -14.38 0.94
N ARG A 221 -9.75 -14.38 1.20
CA ARG A 221 -10.68 -13.27 0.90
C ARG A 221 -11.56 -12.90 2.09
N THR A 222 -12.06 -13.89 2.82
CA THR A 222 -12.99 -13.63 3.92
C THR A 222 -12.22 -13.28 5.19
N LEU A 223 -12.77 -12.35 5.99
CA LEU A 223 -12.23 -12.01 7.30
C LEU A 223 -12.72 -13.00 8.37
N LYS A 224 -11.86 -13.28 9.35
CA LYS A 224 -12.28 -13.95 10.59
C LYS A 224 -13.33 -13.09 11.32
N PRO A 225 -14.30 -13.68 12.04
CA PRO A 225 -15.32 -12.91 12.76
C PRO A 225 -14.75 -11.98 13.84
N ILE A 226 -13.68 -12.41 14.51
CA ILE A 226 -13.00 -11.65 15.57
C ILE A 226 -11.52 -11.59 15.23
N CYS A 227 -11.03 -10.44 14.78
CA CYS A 227 -9.63 -10.21 14.45
C CYS A 227 -9.30 -8.71 14.36
N LEU A 228 -8.00 -8.40 14.22
CA LEU A 228 -7.52 -7.01 14.11
C LEU A 228 -8.07 -6.32 12.86
N LEU A 229 -8.15 -7.05 11.75
CA LEU A 229 -8.69 -6.50 10.50
C LEU A 229 -10.18 -6.16 10.58
N GLN A 230 -10.98 -6.84 11.40
CA GLN A 230 -12.39 -6.44 11.59
C GLN A 230 -12.50 -5.06 12.24
N LEU A 231 -11.63 -4.76 13.21
CA LEU A 231 -11.59 -3.44 13.84
C LEU A 231 -11.13 -2.37 12.85
N CYS A 232 -10.11 -2.68 12.04
CA CYS A 232 -9.66 -1.81 10.97
C CYS A 232 -10.78 -1.56 9.95
N ARG A 233 -11.46 -2.61 9.48
CA ARG A 233 -12.60 -2.54 8.57
C ARG A 233 -13.70 -1.63 9.12
N ILE A 234 -14.13 -1.84 10.37
CA ILE A 234 -15.16 -0.99 10.99
C ILE A 234 -14.71 0.47 11.03
N GLY A 235 -13.47 0.74 11.45
CA GLY A 235 -12.92 2.09 11.50
C GLY A 235 -12.89 2.77 10.13
N VAL A 236 -12.49 2.04 9.08
CA VAL A 236 -12.44 2.53 7.70
C VAL A 236 -13.84 2.80 7.15
N ILE A 237 -14.80 1.89 7.37
CA ILE A 237 -16.19 2.09 6.95
C ILE A 237 -16.76 3.36 7.61
N ILE A 238 -16.58 3.53 8.92
CA ILE A 238 -17.05 4.72 9.64
C ILE A 238 -16.34 5.98 9.12
N TYR A 239 -15.03 5.92 8.90
CA TYR A 239 -14.25 7.02 8.37
C TYR A 239 -14.77 7.50 7.01
N ASP A 240 -14.95 6.58 6.06
CA ASP A 240 -15.40 6.91 4.70
C ASP A 240 -16.87 7.33 4.68
N TRP A 241 -17.69 6.77 5.56
CA TRP A 241 -19.08 7.17 5.73
C TRP A 241 -19.21 8.59 6.28
N LEU A 242 -18.42 8.97 7.28
CA LEU A 242 -18.44 10.34 7.83
C LEU A 242 -18.05 11.39 6.79
N ASP A 243 -17.18 11.03 5.84
CA ASP A 243 -16.83 11.83 4.66
C ASP A 243 -16.39 13.27 4.98
N ILE A 244 -15.54 13.40 6.00
CA ILE A 244 -15.04 14.69 6.49
C ILE A 244 -13.96 15.19 5.53
N SER A 245 -14.26 16.22 4.74
CA SER A 245 -13.42 16.67 3.63
C SER A 245 -11.98 17.03 4.03
N TRP A 246 -11.78 17.77 5.13
CA TRP A 246 -10.41 18.12 5.57
C TRP A 246 -9.60 16.88 5.96
N LEU A 247 -10.26 15.89 6.56
CA LEU A 247 -9.60 14.66 7.01
C LEU A 247 -9.23 13.78 5.83
N LYS A 248 -10.10 13.68 4.82
CA LYS A 248 -9.81 12.99 3.55
C LYS A 248 -8.70 13.68 2.75
N THR A 249 -8.67 15.01 2.76
CA THR A 249 -7.53 15.76 2.20
C THR A 249 -6.24 15.50 2.99
N TYR A 250 -6.33 15.28 4.30
CA TYR A 250 -5.18 14.99 5.13
C TYR A 250 -4.61 13.59 4.90
N TYR A 251 -5.47 12.58 4.86
CA TYR A 251 -5.11 11.18 4.61
C TYR A 251 -6.32 10.40 4.13
N ASN A 252 -6.24 9.75 2.96
CA ASN A 252 -7.37 9.03 2.35
C ASN A 252 -7.12 7.50 2.29
N PHE A 253 -8.14 6.69 2.60
CA PHE A 253 -8.08 5.24 2.39
C PHE A 253 -8.28 4.84 0.93
N GLY A 254 -8.89 5.72 0.13
CA GLY A 254 -9.02 5.60 -1.33
C GLY A 254 -10.33 5.04 -1.84
N PHE A 255 -11.34 4.84 -0.99
CA PHE A 255 -12.61 4.21 -1.37
C PHE A 255 -13.66 5.19 -1.91
N ASP A 256 -13.25 6.35 -2.42
CA ASP A 256 -14.18 7.37 -2.92
C ASP A 256 -15.08 6.84 -4.05
N HIS A 257 -14.56 5.95 -4.91
CA HIS A 257 -15.30 5.32 -6.00
C HIS A 257 -16.38 4.31 -5.52
N PHE A 258 -16.32 3.84 -4.27
CA PHE A 258 -17.39 3.06 -3.64
C PHE A 258 -18.54 3.92 -3.10
N ASN A 259 -18.41 5.25 -3.12
CA ASN A 259 -19.48 6.19 -2.79
C ASN A 259 -20.11 6.00 -1.39
N MET A 260 -19.32 5.58 -0.40
CA MET A 260 -19.83 5.21 0.93
C MET A 260 -20.24 6.38 1.84
N SER A 261 -20.15 7.63 1.36
CA SER A 261 -20.49 8.84 2.13
C SER A 261 -21.92 8.78 2.69
N TRP A 262 -22.11 9.29 3.92
CA TRP A 262 -23.42 9.38 4.58
C TRP A 262 -24.46 10.14 3.75
N ARG A 263 -24.01 11.10 2.91
CA ARG A 263 -24.86 11.86 2.00
C ARG A 263 -25.43 10.99 0.87
N LYS A 264 -24.74 9.91 0.51
CA LYS A 264 -25.11 9.01 -0.58
C LYS A 264 -25.87 7.78 -0.09
N ILE A 265 -25.38 7.12 0.96
CA ILE A 265 -25.93 5.83 1.40
C ILE A 265 -26.73 5.88 2.72
N GLY A 266 -26.66 7.00 3.46
CA GLY A 266 -27.36 7.16 4.74
C GLY A 266 -26.96 6.15 5.82
N ILE A 267 -27.74 6.09 6.92
CA ILE A 267 -27.46 5.19 8.05
C ILE A 267 -27.71 3.72 7.69
N TRP A 268 -28.72 3.43 6.87
CA TRP A 268 -29.02 2.05 6.46
C TRP A 268 -27.93 1.47 5.55
N GLY A 269 -27.37 2.27 4.63
CA GLY A 269 -26.21 1.86 3.85
C GLY A 269 -24.97 1.62 4.71
N LEU A 270 -24.77 2.39 5.79
CA LEU A 270 -23.71 2.09 6.77
C LEU A 270 -23.91 0.71 7.40
N VAL A 271 -25.15 0.37 7.79
CA VAL A 271 -25.48 -0.95 8.32
C VAL A 271 -25.17 -2.04 7.29
N ASP A 272 -25.53 -1.85 6.02
CA ASP A 272 -25.21 -2.81 4.94
C ASP A 272 -23.70 -2.99 4.76
N CYS A 273 -22.92 -1.91 4.78
CA CYS A 273 -21.46 -1.99 4.74
C CYS A 273 -20.88 -2.73 5.95
N LEU A 274 -21.41 -2.49 7.16
CA LEU A 274 -20.97 -3.15 8.40
C LEU A 274 -21.36 -4.62 8.46
N LEU A 275 -22.49 -5.01 7.88
CA LEU A 275 -22.91 -6.41 7.72
C LEU A 275 -22.15 -7.14 6.62
N GLY A 276 -21.46 -6.40 5.73
CA GLY A 276 -20.69 -6.99 4.63
C GLY A 276 -21.54 -7.26 3.39
N ASN A 277 -22.68 -6.58 3.24
CA ASN A 277 -23.54 -6.67 2.05
C ASN A 277 -23.07 -5.75 0.92
N ALA A 278 -22.30 -4.71 1.25
CA ALA A 278 -21.87 -3.67 0.30
C ALA A 278 -20.47 -3.12 0.63
N GLY A 279 -19.85 -2.49 -0.36
CA GLY A 279 -18.54 -1.83 -0.23
C GLY A 279 -17.34 -2.75 -0.50
N PRO A 280 -16.11 -2.22 -0.38
CA PRO A 280 -14.88 -2.88 -0.82
C PRO A 280 -14.62 -4.20 -0.10
N PHE A 281 -15.02 -4.29 1.17
CA PHE A 281 -14.84 -5.49 1.98
C PHE A 281 -15.79 -6.63 1.60
N ALA A 282 -16.94 -6.32 0.99
CA ALA A 282 -17.93 -7.30 0.56
C ALA A 282 -17.53 -7.93 -0.78
N SER A 283 -17.06 -7.12 -1.73
CA SER A 283 -16.55 -7.59 -3.03
C SER A 283 -15.18 -8.28 -2.92
N GLY A 284 -14.40 -7.94 -1.89
CA GLY A 284 -13.00 -8.34 -1.79
C GLY A 284 -12.07 -7.46 -2.63
N ASP A 285 -12.57 -6.35 -3.16
CA ASP A 285 -11.82 -5.37 -3.95
C ASP A 285 -11.15 -4.34 -3.04
N TRP A 286 -10.14 -4.82 -2.33
CA TRP A 286 -9.26 -4.05 -1.46
C TRP A 286 -7.92 -4.78 -1.33
N ILE A 287 -6.92 -4.10 -0.77
CA ILE A 287 -5.53 -4.53 -0.87
C ILE A 287 -5.19 -5.88 -0.20
N LEU A 288 -5.91 -6.29 0.86
CA LEU A 288 -5.49 -7.45 1.65
C LEU A 288 -5.74 -8.81 0.98
N PRO A 289 -6.90 -9.05 0.33
CA PRO A 289 -7.08 -10.19 -0.55
C PRO A 289 -5.93 -10.40 -1.55
N ASP A 290 -5.44 -9.33 -2.17
CA ASP A 290 -4.33 -9.39 -3.13
C ASP A 290 -2.98 -9.74 -2.48
N LEU A 291 -2.80 -9.37 -1.21
CA LEU A 291 -1.59 -9.64 -0.42
C LEU A 291 -1.59 -11.01 0.26
N THR A 292 -2.68 -11.77 0.18
CA THR A 292 -2.67 -13.19 0.56
C THR A 292 -1.83 -14.01 -0.43
N ILE A 293 -1.36 -15.19 -0.03
CA ILE A 293 -0.60 -16.06 -0.94
C ILE A 293 -1.48 -16.46 -2.14
N GLN A 294 -2.76 -16.75 -1.92
CA GLN A 294 -3.72 -17.06 -2.97
C GLN A 294 -3.93 -15.88 -3.93
N GLY A 295 -4.15 -14.68 -3.38
CA GLY A 295 -4.32 -13.46 -4.16
C GLY A 295 -3.10 -13.15 -5.01
N SER A 296 -1.91 -13.18 -4.41
CA SER A 296 -0.67 -12.91 -5.12
C SER A 296 -0.34 -13.95 -6.19
N VAL A 297 -0.67 -15.23 -5.97
CA VAL A 297 -0.53 -16.27 -7.01
C VAL A 297 -1.49 -16.03 -8.17
N ARG A 298 -2.77 -15.71 -7.90
CA ARG A 298 -3.74 -15.35 -8.94
C ARG A 298 -3.29 -14.14 -9.74
N LEU A 299 -2.76 -13.12 -9.05
CA LEU A 299 -2.19 -11.94 -9.68
C LEU A 299 -1.01 -12.32 -10.58
N ASN A 300 0.00 -13.01 -10.03
CA ASN A 300 1.21 -13.38 -10.76
C ASN A 300 0.96 -14.28 -11.97
N TYR A 301 -0.12 -15.07 -11.98
CA TYR A 301 -0.45 -15.95 -13.10
C TYR A 301 -0.62 -15.19 -14.42
N HIS A 302 -1.08 -13.94 -14.36
CA HIS A 302 -1.29 -13.08 -15.52
C HIS A 302 -0.16 -12.06 -15.74
N LEU A 303 0.86 -12.04 -14.89
CA LEU A 303 1.92 -11.04 -14.94
C LEU A 303 3.18 -11.62 -15.56
N HIS A 304 3.67 -10.96 -16.60
CA HIS A 304 4.93 -11.28 -17.25
C HIS A 304 6.05 -10.33 -16.80
N THR A 305 7.29 -10.73 -17.09
CA THR A 305 8.44 -9.83 -17.13
C THR A 305 8.74 -9.51 -18.58
N PHE A 306 9.12 -8.27 -18.86
CA PHE A 306 9.34 -7.80 -20.22
C PHE A 306 10.83 -7.63 -20.51
N PRO A 307 11.33 -8.04 -21.70
CA PRO A 307 12.76 -8.12 -21.99
C PRO A 307 13.47 -6.76 -22.02
N ASN A 308 12.74 -5.67 -22.29
CA ASN A 308 13.28 -4.31 -22.38
C ASN A 308 13.20 -3.53 -21.06
N THR A 309 12.77 -4.18 -19.97
CA THR A 309 12.63 -3.53 -18.66
C THR A 309 13.64 -4.10 -17.67
N TYR A 310 14.31 -3.22 -16.93
CA TYR A 310 15.19 -3.62 -15.84
C TYR A 310 14.41 -3.90 -14.55
N TYR A 311 14.61 -5.06 -13.94
CA TYR A 311 13.98 -5.42 -12.67
C TYR A 311 15.00 -5.52 -11.54
N PHE A 312 14.79 -4.76 -10.46
CA PHE A 312 15.58 -4.82 -9.24
C PHE A 312 14.69 -5.19 -8.06
N SER A 313 15.16 -6.06 -7.17
CA SER A 313 14.40 -6.45 -5.99
C SER A 313 15.28 -6.44 -4.74
N TYR A 314 14.91 -5.59 -3.78
CA TYR A 314 15.63 -5.41 -2.53
C TYR A 314 14.85 -6.03 -1.38
N ALA A 315 15.48 -7.04 -0.80
CA ALA A 315 14.98 -7.86 0.26
C ALA A 315 15.69 -7.45 1.59
N THR A 316 14.99 -7.13 2.70
CA THR A 316 15.59 -6.65 3.97
C THR A 316 15.06 -7.23 5.32
N LYS A 317 15.88 -8.03 6.03
CA LYS A 317 15.43 -9.08 6.99
C LYS A 317 15.63 -8.66 8.42
N ARG A 318 14.62 -8.94 9.25
CA ARG A 318 14.68 -8.74 10.70
C ARG A 318 14.48 -10.02 11.50
N THR A 319 14.90 -11.16 10.96
CA THR A 319 14.95 -12.44 11.66
C THR A 319 16.36 -13.00 11.71
N ARG A 320 16.63 -13.88 12.67
CA ARG A 320 17.86 -14.66 12.76
C ARG A 320 17.54 -16.12 13.10
N LYS A 321 18.40 -17.04 12.70
CA LYS A 321 18.28 -18.45 13.07
C LYS A 321 19.11 -18.72 14.34
N ILE A 322 18.49 -19.33 15.34
CA ILE A 322 19.13 -19.82 16.56
C ILE A 322 18.79 -21.30 16.68
N MET A 323 19.80 -22.17 16.66
CA MET A 323 19.62 -23.64 16.78
C MET A 323 18.55 -24.20 15.82
N GLY A 324 18.54 -23.73 14.57
CA GLY A 324 17.57 -24.15 13.54
C GLY A 324 16.18 -23.49 13.62
N VAL A 325 15.87 -22.78 14.72
CA VAL A 325 14.62 -22.04 14.90
C VAL A 325 14.81 -20.61 14.42
N THR A 326 13.86 -20.08 13.64
CA THR A 326 13.92 -18.67 13.27
C THR A 326 13.20 -17.81 14.31
N VAL A 327 13.84 -16.72 14.72
CA VAL A 327 13.33 -15.79 15.73
C VAL A 327 13.54 -14.34 15.28
N PRO A 328 12.82 -13.36 15.88
CA PRO A 328 13.11 -11.94 15.70
C PRO A 328 14.60 -11.62 15.94
N SER A 329 15.17 -10.77 15.08
CA SER A 329 16.61 -10.45 15.09
C SER A 329 17.04 -9.58 16.29
N SER A 330 16.19 -8.63 16.69
CA SER A 330 16.40 -7.74 17.82
C SER A 330 15.06 -7.15 18.26
N ILE A 331 14.90 -6.91 19.57
CA ILE A 331 13.76 -6.18 20.13
C ILE A 331 13.85 -4.69 19.78
N THR A 332 15.06 -4.12 19.78
CA THR A 332 15.28 -2.68 19.48
C THR A 332 15.38 -2.40 17.98
N GLY A 333 15.69 -3.42 17.17
CA GLY A 333 15.82 -3.29 15.72
C GLY A 333 14.53 -3.52 14.93
N ILE A 334 13.42 -3.84 15.61
CA ILE A 334 12.11 -4.06 15.01
C ILE A 334 11.17 -3.04 15.61
N HIS A 335 10.40 -2.36 14.76
CA HIS A 335 9.42 -1.39 15.23
C HIS A 335 8.40 -2.06 16.18
N PRO A 336 8.07 -1.46 17.35
CA PRO A 336 7.20 -2.08 18.34
C PRO A 336 5.84 -2.55 17.80
N LEU A 337 5.24 -1.78 16.89
CA LEU A 337 4.02 -2.13 16.16
C LEU A 337 4.07 -3.52 15.49
N LEU A 338 5.26 -3.95 15.11
CA LEU A 338 5.49 -5.07 14.22
C LEU A 338 6.07 -6.28 14.95
N PHE A 339 6.57 -6.10 16.17
CA PHE A 339 7.29 -7.14 16.90
C PHE A 339 6.45 -8.40 17.13
N ILE A 340 5.20 -8.25 17.57
CA ILE A 340 4.28 -9.39 17.78
C ILE A 340 4.03 -10.13 16.46
N ARG A 341 3.79 -9.40 15.37
CA ARG A 341 3.57 -9.99 14.04
C ARG A 341 4.80 -10.69 13.50
N VAL A 342 5.98 -10.10 13.69
CA VAL A 342 7.26 -10.73 13.34
C VAL A 342 7.39 -12.06 14.07
N LEU A 343 7.17 -12.09 15.38
CA LEU A 343 7.22 -13.32 16.17
C LEU A 343 6.23 -14.37 15.65
N GLN A 344 4.97 -14.01 15.43
CA GLN A 344 3.96 -14.92 14.91
C GLN A 344 4.30 -15.44 13.50
N MET A 345 4.85 -14.60 12.61
CA MET A 345 5.28 -15.01 11.28
C MET A 345 6.43 -16.02 11.32
N THR A 346 7.33 -15.94 12.31
CA THR A 346 8.38 -16.97 12.48
C THR A 346 7.84 -18.34 12.92
N GLN A 347 6.64 -18.36 13.48
CA GLN A 347 5.97 -19.56 14.00
C GLN A 347 4.83 -20.05 13.09
N TRP A 348 4.50 -19.29 12.05
CA TRP A 348 3.39 -19.60 11.15
C TRP A 348 3.56 -20.99 10.53
N ARG A 349 2.46 -21.72 10.46
CA ARG A 349 2.34 -22.94 9.66
C ARG A 349 1.00 -22.88 8.94
N HIS A 350 0.99 -23.29 7.68
CA HIS A 350 -0.27 -23.43 6.95
C HIS A 350 -1.15 -24.47 7.68
N PRO A 351 -2.43 -24.18 7.97
CA PRO A 351 -3.30 -25.14 8.66
C PRO A 351 -3.37 -26.47 7.90
N PRO A 352 -3.23 -27.62 8.59
CA PRO A 352 -3.16 -28.93 7.96
C PRO A 352 -4.51 -29.39 7.36
N ASP A 353 -5.60 -28.81 7.84
CA ASP A 353 -6.98 -29.04 7.43
C ASP A 353 -7.42 -28.16 6.23
N VAL A 354 -6.55 -27.24 5.79
CA VAL A 354 -6.82 -26.32 4.68
C VAL A 354 -5.98 -26.71 3.48
N SER A 355 -6.61 -26.79 2.31
CA SER A 355 -5.93 -27.06 1.04
C SER A 355 -4.77 -26.08 0.84
N PRO A 356 -3.60 -26.53 0.34
CA PRO A 356 -2.50 -25.62 0.04
C PRO A 356 -2.90 -24.58 -1.01
N PRO A 357 -2.37 -23.35 -0.95
CA PRO A 357 -2.76 -22.26 -1.84
C PRO A 357 -2.41 -22.54 -3.31
N TYR A 358 -1.45 -23.42 -3.58
CA TYR A 358 -1.11 -23.89 -4.92
C TYR A 358 -0.41 -25.26 -4.86
N LYS A 359 -0.40 -25.97 -6.00
CA LYS A 359 0.25 -27.28 -6.13
C LYS A 359 1.75 -27.18 -5.85
N GLY A 360 2.25 -27.99 -4.92
CA GLY A 360 3.66 -27.99 -4.54
C GLY A 360 4.03 -26.94 -3.49
N TYR A 361 3.07 -26.23 -2.90
CA TYR A 361 3.31 -25.37 -1.74
C TYR A 361 3.96 -26.17 -0.61
N ARG A 362 5.24 -25.86 -0.34
CA ARG A 362 5.99 -26.39 0.79
C ARG A 362 6.31 -25.23 1.71
N TYR A 363 5.67 -25.20 2.88
CA TYR A 363 6.16 -24.35 3.96
C TYR A 363 7.36 -25.05 4.59
N ILE A 364 8.53 -24.90 3.97
CA ILE A 364 9.77 -25.30 4.62
C ILE A 364 10.15 -24.14 5.55
N SER A 365 10.57 -24.45 6.78
CA SER A 365 11.18 -23.51 7.74
C SER A 365 12.53 -22.95 7.22
N ILE A 366 12.64 -22.66 5.93
CA ILE A 366 13.79 -22.04 5.30
C ILE A 366 13.52 -20.53 5.32
N ASN A 367 14.12 -19.86 6.30
CA ASN A 367 14.20 -18.40 6.42
C ASN A 367 12.85 -17.69 6.23
N PRO A 368 12.04 -17.49 7.29
CA PRO A 368 10.94 -16.54 7.25
C PRO A 368 11.51 -15.18 6.92
N TYR A 369 11.33 -14.86 5.66
CA TYR A 369 11.56 -13.57 5.09
C TYR A 369 10.30 -12.77 5.41
N ILE A 370 10.41 -11.91 6.41
CA ILE A 370 9.28 -11.17 6.97
C ILE A 370 9.09 -9.86 6.20
N TYR A 371 7.91 -9.71 5.59
CA TYR A 371 7.43 -8.43 5.08
C TYR A 371 6.85 -7.62 6.26
N ILE A 372 7.53 -6.56 6.66
CA ILE A 372 7.26 -5.80 7.89
C ILE A 372 6.85 -4.35 7.55
N PHE A 373 5.63 -4.14 7.06
CA PHE A 373 5.14 -2.81 6.69
C PHE A 373 5.43 -1.75 7.77
N GLN A 374 6.39 -0.87 7.50
CA GLN A 374 6.68 0.31 8.28
C GLN A 374 6.56 1.51 7.34
N PRO A 375 5.56 2.40 7.53
CA PRO A 375 5.63 3.71 6.89
C PRO A 375 6.83 4.46 7.46
N CYS A 376 7.72 4.96 6.59
CA CYS A 376 8.87 5.72 7.06
C CYS A 376 8.38 7.10 7.49
N PHE A 377 8.83 7.58 8.66
CA PHE A 377 8.51 8.93 9.15
C PHE A 377 9.74 9.50 9.88
N GLY A 378 10.33 10.58 9.36
CA GLY A 378 11.40 11.34 10.04
C GLY A 378 12.85 10.98 9.66
N LYS A 379 13.82 11.61 10.35
CA LYS A 379 15.29 11.53 10.08
C LYS A 379 15.94 10.20 10.48
N HIS A 380 15.21 9.31 11.14
CA HIS A 380 15.69 7.96 11.47
C HIS A 380 15.17 6.97 10.42
N CYS A 381 15.87 6.97 9.28
CA CYS A 381 15.56 6.12 8.14
C CYS A 381 15.97 4.67 8.46
N VAL A 382 14.98 3.78 8.63
CA VAL A 382 15.21 2.33 8.68
C VAL A 382 14.21 1.66 7.73
N VAL A 383 14.48 1.78 6.42
CA VAL A 383 13.75 1.04 5.39
C VAL A 383 14.05 -0.45 5.60
N THR A 384 13.10 -1.23 6.12
CA THR A 384 13.29 -2.68 6.30
C THR A 384 12.02 -3.54 6.09
N CYS A 385 11.86 -4.21 4.96
CA CYS A 385 11.13 -5.48 4.73
C CYS A 385 11.80 -6.50 3.73
N ILE A 386 11.74 -7.84 3.91
CA ILE A 386 12.50 -8.85 3.10
C ILE A 386 11.68 -9.82 2.26
N GLN A 387 12.22 -10.17 1.08
CA GLN A 387 11.72 -11.11 0.08
C GLN A 387 12.00 -12.57 0.44
N LEU A 388 11.01 -13.44 0.17
CA LEU A 388 11.17 -14.90 0.13
C LEU A 388 11.96 -15.31 -1.11
N ASP A 389 13.13 -15.91 -0.91
CA ASP A 389 13.88 -16.61 -1.95
C ASP A 389 13.14 -17.90 -2.35
N GLN A 390 12.57 -17.92 -3.55
CA GLN A 390 12.21 -19.16 -4.25
C GLN A 390 13.22 -19.31 -5.40
N SER A 391 14.28 -20.06 -5.13
CA SER A 391 15.08 -20.67 -6.19
C SER A 391 14.13 -21.48 -7.09
N ASN A 392 14.12 -21.13 -8.38
CA ASN A 392 13.34 -21.69 -9.51
C ASN A 392 12.04 -20.95 -9.86
N THR A 393 12.17 -19.71 -10.36
CA THR A 393 11.70 -19.28 -11.70
C THR A 393 12.06 -17.80 -11.85
N LEU A 394 13.14 -17.53 -12.59
CA LEU A 394 13.40 -16.24 -13.22
C LEU A 394 12.87 -16.31 -14.65
#